data_AF-A0A7V1FAZ2-F1
#
_entry.id   AF-A0A7V1FAZ2-F1
#
_cell.length_a   1.000
_cell.length_b   1.000
_cell.length_c   1.000
_cell.angle_alpha   90.00
_cell.angle_beta   90.00
_cell.angle_gamma   90.00
#
_symmetry.space_group_name_H-M   'P 1'
#
loop_
_entity.id
_entity.type
_entity.pdbx_description
1 polymer ?
#
loop_
_entity_poly.entity_id
_entity_poly.type
_entity_poly.pdbx_seq_one_letter_code
_entity_poly.pdbx_strand_id
1 'polypeptide(L)'
;LDSKDIAVQEQTYYNIGNCLYKLGKLPESILAYKQALKLNPNDREAKYNLEYVRRKLKENSKKKKQQRQNQSQQQKQKQNQQQNKKQQKKQGQNQKNQPQNKKKDRNQQQQQEQQQARKMKKNEMTKKNAERILNALRNDEKKLQKKRRMKSRGGRVRVAKDW
;
A
#
# COMPACT_ATOMS: atom_id res chain seq x y z
N LEU A 1 20.39 42.33 18.59
CA LEU A 1 19.60 41.64 17.54
C LEU A 1 18.33 41.15 18.21
N ASP A 2 17.32 42.02 18.29
CA ASP A 2 16.15 41.80 19.14
C ASP A 2 15.30 40.64 18.67
N SER A 3 14.77 39.95 19.68
CA SER A 3 13.51 39.22 19.83
C SER A 3 12.27 39.85 19.14
N LYS A 4 12.39 40.41 17.93
CA LYS A 4 11.28 41.02 17.19
C LYS A 4 10.42 39.93 16.59
N ASP A 5 9.40 39.63 17.38
CA ASP A 5 8.20 38.85 17.17
C ASP A 5 8.37 37.32 17.10
N ILE A 6 8.39 36.70 18.29
CA ILE A 6 8.32 35.24 18.49
C ILE A 6 7.16 34.65 17.66
N ALA A 7 6.06 35.37 17.50
CA ALA A 7 4.93 34.97 16.67
C ALA A 7 5.30 34.89 15.18
N VAL A 8 6.05 35.87 14.65
CA VAL A 8 6.50 35.84 13.24
C VAL A 8 7.49 34.70 13.02
N GLN A 9 8.40 34.44 13.96
CA GLN A 9 9.33 33.31 13.87
C GLN A 9 8.58 31.97 13.90
N GLU A 10 7.62 31.82 14.81
CA GLU A 10 6.76 30.64 14.89
C GLU A 10 6.03 30.39 13.56
N GLN A 11 5.40 31.43 13.02
CA GLN A 11 4.65 31.35 11.77
C GLN A 11 5.56 31.03 10.59
N THR A 12 6.79 31.54 10.61
CA THR A 12 7.82 31.23 9.62
C THR A 12 8.18 29.74 9.66
N TYR A 13 8.44 29.18 10.83
CA TYR A 13 8.72 27.75 10.99
C TYR A 13 7.52 26.87 10.60
N TYR A 14 6.30 27.29 10.94
CA TYR A 14 5.07 26.63 10.51
C TYR A 14 4.96 26.57 8.98
N ASN A 15 5.19 27.71 8.30
CA ASN A 15 5.16 27.80 6.84
C ASN A 15 6.27 26.98 6.18
N ILE A 16 7.49 27.00 6.71
CA ILE A 16 8.59 26.13 6.26
C ILE A 16 8.18 24.66 6.38
N GLY A 17 7.54 24.27 7.50
CA GLY A 17 7.00 22.92 7.69
C GLY A 17 6.00 22.52 6.62
N ASN A 18 5.07 23.42 6.27
CA ASN A 18 4.10 23.22 5.19
C ASN A 18 4.77 23.06 3.82
N CYS A 19 5.76 23.89 3.51
CA CYS A 19 6.52 23.83 2.26
C CYS A 19 7.28 22.49 2.15
N LEU A 20 8.01 22.11 3.19
CA LEU A 20 8.75 20.84 3.25
C LEU A 20 7.81 19.62 3.14
N TYR A 21 6.64 19.69 3.77
CA TYR A 21 5.62 18.66 3.64
C TYR A 21 5.14 18.50 2.20
N LYS A 22 4.86 19.61 1.50
CA LYS A 22 4.46 19.60 0.07
C LYS A 22 5.56 19.03 -0.83
N LEU A 23 6.83 19.29 -0.50
CA LEU A 23 8.00 18.73 -1.18
C LEU A 23 8.24 17.25 -0.85
N GLY A 24 7.47 16.64 0.05
CA GLY A 24 7.64 15.25 0.48
C GLY A 24 8.82 15.02 1.43
N LYS A 25 9.49 16.08 1.86
CA LYS A 25 10.57 16.10 2.86
C LYS A 25 9.99 15.98 4.27
N LEU A 26 9.40 14.82 4.56
CA LEU A 26 8.65 14.58 5.81
C LEU A 26 9.50 14.70 7.08
N PRO A 27 10.74 14.15 7.14
CA PRO A 27 11.61 14.32 8.32
C PRO A 27 11.92 15.79 8.65
N GLU A 28 12.20 16.59 7.62
CA GLU A 28 12.55 18.01 7.74
C GLU A 28 11.32 18.84 8.12
N SER A 29 10.16 18.52 7.55
CA SER A 29 8.88 19.11 7.92
C SER A 29 8.55 18.91 9.42
N ILE A 30 8.84 17.71 9.95
CA ILE A 30 8.71 17.42 11.39
C ILE A 30 9.60 18.35 12.24
N LEU A 31 10.84 18.60 11.81
CA LEU A 31 11.76 19.49 12.53
C LEU A 31 11.23 20.92 12.54
N ALA A 32 10.74 21.42 11.40
CA ALA A 32 10.18 22.76 11.29
C ALA A 32 8.96 22.96 12.19
N TYR A 33 7.97 22.05 12.19
CA TYR A 33 6.84 22.14 13.11
C TYR A 33 7.24 22.02 14.58
N LYS A 34 8.28 21.24 14.90
CA LYS A 34 8.82 21.20 16.27
C LYS A 34 9.42 22.55 16.69
N GLN A 35 10.07 23.28 15.79
CA GLN A 35 10.59 24.62 16.10
C GLN A 35 9.44 25.61 16.30
N ALA A 36 8.40 25.57 15.45
CA ALA A 36 7.19 26.36 15.64
C ALA A 36 6.57 26.10 17.04
N LEU A 37 6.45 24.84 17.44
CA LEU A 37 5.91 24.46 18.76
C LEU A 37 6.82 24.76 19.95
N LYS A 38 8.12 24.96 19.74
CA LYS A 38 9.02 25.46 20.79
C LYS A 38 8.78 26.94 21.06
N LEU A 39 8.46 27.71 20.01
CA LEU A 39 8.16 29.13 20.09
C LEU A 39 6.73 29.37 20.59
N ASN A 40 5.77 28.58 20.12
CA ASN A 40 4.38 28.59 20.60
C ASN A 40 3.89 27.16 20.91
N PRO A 41 4.04 26.70 22.16
CA PRO A 41 3.55 25.39 22.57
C PRO A 41 2.03 25.23 22.46
N ASN A 42 1.27 26.30 22.29
CA ASN A 42 -0.20 26.28 22.21
C ASN A 42 -0.73 26.27 20.77
N ASP A 43 0.12 26.36 19.75
CA ASP A 43 -0.32 26.26 18.36
C ASP A 43 -0.91 24.88 18.06
N ARG A 44 -2.24 24.85 17.93
CA ARG A 44 -3.00 23.63 17.63
C ARG A 44 -2.78 23.18 16.19
N GLU A 45 -2.53 24.11 15.27
CA GLU A 45 -2.30 23.80 13.86
C GLU A 45 -0.94 23.13 13.67
N ALA A 46 0.15 23.68 14.23
CA ALA A 46 1.45 23.01 14.20
C ALA A 46 1.41 21.64 14.87
N LYS A 47 0.69 21.47 15.99
CA LYS A 47 0.50 20.14 16.63
C LYS A 47 -0.19 19.15 15.69
N TYR A 48 -1.30 19.58 15.07
CA TYR A 48 -2.05 18.74 14.15
C TYR A 48 -1.20 18.35 12.93
N ASN A 49 -0.51 19.31 12.33
CA ASN A 49 0.33 19.07 11.16
C ASN A 49 1.52 18.17 11.50
N LEU A 50 2.17 18.38 12.64
CA LEU A 50 3.25 17.51 13.13
C LEU A 50 2.80 16.05 13.24
N GLU A 51 1.65 15.80 13.87
CA GLU A 51 1.12 14.45 14.04
C GLU A 51 0.71 13.83 12.69
N TYR A 52 0.09 14.64 11.83
CA TYR A 52 -0.26 14.20 10.48
C TYR A 52 0.98 13.77 9.68
N VAL A 53 2.06 14.56 9.71
CA VAL A 53 3.30 14.25 9.00
C VAL A 53 3.98 13.01 9.59
N ARG A 54 4.01 12.86 10.92
CA ARG A 54 4.52 11.64 11.59
C ARG A 54 3.78 10.39 11.15
N ARG A 55 2.45 10.44 11.10
CA ARG A 55 1.63 9.32 10.62
C ARG A 55 1.96 8.99 9.17
N LYS A 56 2.08 10.00 8.30
CA LYS A 56 2.42 9.81 6.89
C LYS A 56 3.81 9.18 6.71
N LEU A 57 4.80 9.58 7.52
CA LEU A 57 6.14 8.99 7.50
C LEU A 57 6.12 7.51 7.92
N LYS A 58 5.35 7.18 8.97
CA LYS A 58 5.16 5.79 9.42
C LYS A 58 4.45 4.94 8.36
N GLU A 59 3.42 5.48 7.71
CA GLU A 59 2.71 4.80 6.61
C GLU A 59 3.63 4.54 5.41
N ASN A 60 4.44 5.52 5.01
CA ASN A 60 5.41 5.36 3.93
C ASN A 60 6.43 4.26 4.23
N SER A 61 6.90 4.21 5.48
CA SER A 61 7.84 3.17 5.95
C SER A 61 7.20 1.77 5.92
N LYS A 62 5.94 1.65 6.38
CA LYS A 62 5.18 0.39 6.31
C LYS A 62 4.95 -0.08 4.88
N LYS A 63 4.54 0.84 3.97
CA LYS A 63 4.34 0.53 2.54
C LYS A 63 5.63 0.02 1.89
N LYS A 64 6.78 0.66 2.16
CA LYS A 64 8.08 0.20 1.66
C LYS A 64 8.45 -1.19 2.19
N LYS A 65 8.21 -1.47 3.48
CA LYS A 65 8.46 -2.79 4.07
C LYS A 65 7.59 -3.88 3.42
N GLN A 66 6.31 -3.60 3.21
CA GLN A 66 5.38 -4.55 2.59
C GLN A 66 5.72 -4.81 1.11
N GLN A 67 6.12 -3.78 0.36
CA GLN A 67 6.58 -3.95 -1.02
C GLN A 67 7.82 -4.84 -1.11
N ARG A 68 8.80 -4.67 -0.23
CA ARG A 68 10.00 -5.53 -0.18
C ARG A 68 9.65 -6.98 0.14
N GLN A 69 8.73 -7.22 1.07
CA GLN A 69 8.27 -8.57 1.40
C GLN A 69 7.59 -9.24 0.21
N ASN A 70 6.71 -8.52 -0.50
CA ASN A 70 6.02 -9.06 -1.67
C ASN A 70 7.01 -9.39 -2.81
N GLN A 71 8.02 -8.56 -3.05
CA GLN A 71 9.06 -8.83 -4.05
C GLN A 71 9.88 -10.08 -3.71
N SER A 72 10.25 -10.25 -2.43
CA SER A 72 11.01 -11.43 -1.97
C SER A 72 10.21 -12.73 -2.13
N GLN A 73 8.90 -12.71 -1.82
CA GLN A 73 8.02 -13.86 -2.04
C GLN A 73 7.88 -14.21 -3.53
N GLN A 74 7.78 -13.20 -4.41
CA GLN A 74 7.70 -13.41 -5.86
C GLN A 74 8.98 -14.04 -6.42
N GLN A 75 10.16 -13.66 -5.92
CA GLN A 75 11.42 -14.27 -6.32
C GLN A 75 11.50 -15.74 -5.87
N LYS A 76 11.11 -16.07 -4.63
CA LYS A 76 11.07 -17.46 -4.15
C LYS A 76 10.14 -18.34 -4.99
N GLN A 77 8.95 -17.84 -5.36
CA GLN A 77 8.04 -18.60 -6.23
C GLN A 77 8.62 -18.86 -7.63
N LYS A 78 9.31 -17.88 -8.23
CA LYS A 78 9.98 -18.07 -9.52
C LYS A 78 11.10 -19.12 -9.43
N GLN A 79 11.85 -19.14 -8.33
CA GLN A 79 12.94 -20.08 -8.12
C GLN A 79 12.43 -21.52 -7.96
N ASN A 80 11.34 -21.72 -7.20
CA ASN A 80 10.70 -23.04 -7.08
C ASN A 80 10.12 -23.55 -8.41
N GLN A 81 9.53 -22.68 -9.24
CA GLN A 81 9.06 -23.08 -10.57
C GLN A 81 10.20 -23.51 -11.52
N GLN A 82 11.36 -22.86 -11.43
CA GLN A 82 12.54 -23.25 -12.23
C GLN A 82 13.13 -24.58 -11.76
N GLN A 83 13.18 -24.84 -10.45
CA GLN A 83 13.60 -26.14 -9.91
C GLN A 83 12.68 -27.28 -10.35
N ASN A 84 11.35 -27.10 -10.26
CA ASN A 84 10.39 -28.12 -10.70
C ASN A 84 10.51 -28.43 -12.21
N LYS A 85 10.75 -27.41 -13.06
CA LYS A 85 11.01 -27.63 -14.49
C LYS A 85 12.30 -28.41 -14.76
N LYS A 86 13.35 -28.23 -13.94
CA LYS A 86 14.60 -28.99 -14.07
C LYS A 86 14.44 -30.44 -13.61
N GLN A 87 13.66 -30.71 -12.57
CA GLN A 87 13.37 -32.09 -12.13
C GLN A 87 12.50 -32.86 -13.13
N GLN A 88 11.47 -32.24 -13.72
CA GLN A 88 10.65 -32.89 -14.75
C GLN A 88 11.45 -33.24 -16.02
N LYS A 89 12.43 -32.41 -16.42
CA LYS A 89 13.31 -32.73 -17.55
C LYS A 89 14.25 -33.93 -17.27
N LYS A 90 14.67 -34.14 -16.02
CA LYS A 90 15.51 -35.30 -15.65
C LYS A 90 14.72 -36.62 -15.59
N GLN A 91 13.43 -36.60 -15.23
CA GLN A 91 12.60 -37.82 -15.25
C GLN A 91 12.14 -38.23 -16.67
N GLY A 92 12.06 -37.30 -17.62
CA GLY A 92 11.70 -37.60 -19.02
C GLY A 92 12.77 -38.35 -19.83
N GLN A 93 14.04 -38.34 -19.39
CA GLN A 93 15.13 -39.04 -20.08
C GLN A 93 15.31 -40.50 -19.64
N ASN A 94 14.71 -40.93 -18.52
CA ASN A 94 14.85 -42.30 -18.00
C ASN A 94 13.74 -43.29 -18.43
N GLN A 95 12.84 -42.91 -19.36
CA GLN A 95 11.73 -43.75 -19.81
C GLN A 95 11.84 -44.25 -21.26
N LYS A 96 13.01 -44.15 -21.90
CA LYS A 96 13.17 -44.64 -23.29
C LYS A 96 13.47 -46.14 -23.43
N ASN A 97 13.67 -46.90 -22.36
CA ASN A 97 13.89 -48.35 -22.44
C ASN A 97 13.01 -49.13 -21.45
N GLN A 98 11.78 -49.50 -21.84
CA GLN A 98 11.15 -50.79 -21.45
C GLN A 98 9.83 -51.06 -22.23
N PRO A 99 9.51 -52.33 -22.55
CA PRO A 99 8.40 -52.68 -23.45
C PRO A 99 7.00 -52.52 -22.84
N GLN A 100 6.03 -52.36 -23.73
CA GLN A 100 4.61 -52.15 -23.47
C GLN A 100 3.94 -53.34 -22.76
N ASN A 101 3.55 -53.18 -21.49
CA ASN A 101 2.31 -53.78 -20.97
C ASN A 101 1.98 -53.19 -19.58
N LYS A 102 1.00 -52.27 -19.50
CA LYS A 102 0.24 -51.80 -18.29
C LYS A 102 -0.42 -50.42 -18.55
N LYS A 103 -1.25 -50.30 -19.60
CA LYS A 103 -1.83 -49.01 -20.03
C LYS A 103 -3.25 -48.68 -19.53
N LYS A 104 -3.90 -49.50 -18.69
CA LYS A 104 -5.30 -49.23 -18.28
C LYS A 104 -5.51 -48.52 -16.94
N ASP A 105 -4.64 -48.67 -15.93
CA ASP A 105 -4.90 -48.04 -14.61
C ASP A 105 -4.30 -46.65 -14.40
N ARG A 106 -3.28 -46.24 -15.18
CA ARG A 106 -2.62 -44.93 -15.00
C ARG A 106 -3.44 -43.72 -15.47
N ASN A 107 -4.44 -43.94 -16.33
CA ASN A 107 -5.21 -42.84 -16.94
C ASN A 107 -6.29 -42.26 -15.99
N GLN A 108 -6.77 -43.02 -15.00
CA GLN A 108 -7.74 -42.51 -14.02
C GLN A 108 -7.09 -41.64 -12.94
N GLN A 109 -5.89 -41.99 -12.46
CA GLN A 109 -5.19 -41.17 -11.45
C GLN A 109 -4.68 -39.84 -12.02
N GLN A 110 -4.22 -39.78 -13.28
CA GLN A 110 -3.79 -38.52 -13.90
C GLN A 110 -4.93 -37.52 -14.15
N GLN A 111 -6.16 -38.00 -14.39
CA GLN A 111 -7.32 -37.11 -14.52
C GLN A 111 -7.77 -36.51 -13.18
N GLN A 112 -7.67 -37.25 -12.07
CA GLN A 112 -8.01 -36.72 -10.75
C GLN A 112 -7.00 -35.66 -10.25
N GLU A 113 -5.70 -35.86 -10.47
CA GLU A 113 -4.69 -34.85 -10.11
C GLU A 113 -4.81 -33.56 -10.96
N GLN A 114 -5.15 -33.67 -12.24
CA GLN A 114 -5.43 -32.49 -13.07
C GLN A 114 -6.68 -31.73 -12.61
N GLN A 115 -7.73 -32.42 -12.17
CA GLN A 115 -8.93 -31.77 -11.64
C GLN A 115 -8.67 -31.07 -10.30
N GLN A 116 -7.89 -31.68 -9.39
CA GLN A 116 -7.50 -31.04 -8.13
C GLN A 116 -6.59 -29.82 -8.35
N ALA A 117 -5.61 -29.90 -9.27
CA ALA A 117 -4.76 -28.76 -9.63
C ALA A 117 -5.55 -27.59 -10.26
N ARG A 118 -6.59 -27.90 -11.06
CA ARG A 118 -7.52 -26.89 -11.60
C ARG A 118 -8.38 -26.26 -10.51
N LYS A 119 -8.87 -27.04 -9.54
CA LYS A 119 -9.62 -26.51 -8.36
C LYS A 119 -8.74 -25.57 -7.51
N MET A 120 -7.48 -25.93 -7.26
CA MET A 120 -6.55 -25.07 -6.50
C MET A 120 -6.23 -23.77 -7.24
N LYS A 121 -5.92 -23.83 -8.55
CA LYS A 121 -5.70 -22.62 -9.36
C LYS A 121 -6.93 -21.71 -9.44
N LYS A 122 -8.13 -22.29 -9.53
CA LYS A 122 -9.39 -21.54 -9.52
C LYS A 122 -9.54 -20.79 -8.19
N ASN A 123 -9.34 -21.47 -7.05
CA ASN A 123 -9.44 -20.83 -5.73
C ASN A 123 -8.42 -19.72 -5.50
N GLU A 124 -7.16 -19.88 -5.93
CA GLU A 124 -6.17 -18.80 -5.85
C GLU A 124 -6.55 -17.60 -6.72
N MET A 125 -7.08 -17.85 -7.92
CA MET A 125 -7.56 -16.78 -8.81
C MET A 125 -8.77 -16.07 -8.22
N THR A 126 -9.70 -16.81 -7.59
CA THR A 126 -10.85 -16.23 -6.88
C THR A 126 -10.40 -15.37 -5.70
N LYS A 127 -9.43 -15.81 -4.91
CA LYS A 127 -8.88 -15.03 -3.78
C LYS A 127 -8.25 -13.72 -4.27
N LYS A 128 -7.45 -13.79 -5.33
CA LYS A 128 -6.81 -12.60 -5.93
C LYS A 128 -7.83 -11.64 -6.56
N ASN A 129 -8.89 -12.18 -7.17
CA ASN A 129 -9.99 -11.38 -7.70
C ASN A 129 -10.80 -10.72 -6.57
N ALA A 130 -11.08 -11.45 -5.48
CA ALA A 130 -11.71 -10.91 -4.28
C ALA A 130 -10.88 -9.78 -3.65
N GLU A 131 -9.55 -9.94 -3.57
CA GLU A 131 -8.65 -8.89 -3.11
C GLU A 131 -8.68 -7.65 -4.01
N ARG A 132 -8.76 -7.82 -5.34
CA ARG A 132 -8.90 -6.69 -6.28
C ARG A 132 -10.23 -5.96 -6.09
N ILE A 133 -11.33 -6.69 -5.95
CA ILE A 133 -12.67 -6.13 -5.71
C ILE A 133 -12.70 -5.40 -4.37
N LEU A 134 -12.17 -6.00 -3.29
CA LEU A 134 -12.08 -5.36 -1.97
C LEU A 134 -11.25 -4.07 -2.00
N ASN A 135 -10.13 -4.07 -2.73
CA ASN A 135 -9.32 -2.86 -2.89
C ASN A 135 -10.04 -1.78 -3.73
N ALA A 136 -10.79 -2.17 -4.77
CA ALA A 136 -11.61 -1.25 -5.55
C ALA A 136 -12.71 -0.62 -4.68
N LEU A 137 -13.48 -1.44 -3.95
CA LEU A 137 -14.53 -0.98 -3.05
C LEU A 137 -14.00 -0.02 -1.98
N ARG A 138 -12.84 -0.32 -1.38
CA ARG A 138 -12.22 0.55 -0.36
C ARG A 138 -11.80 1.91 -0.93
N ASN A 139 -11.33 1.94 -2.17
CA ASN A 139 -10.95 3.18 -2.82
C ASN A 139 -12.19 4.03 -3.17
N ASP A 140 -13.26 3.39 -3.62
CA ASP A 140 -14.52 4.06 -3.92
C ASP A 140 -15.20 4.57 -2.65
N GLU A 141 -15.18 3.81 -1.56
CA GLU A 141 -15.65 4.25 -0.25
C GLU A 141 -14.90 5.51 0.22
N LYS A 142 -13.57 5.53 0.11
CA LYS A 142 -12.76 6.72 0.45
C LYS A 142 -13.12 7.93 -0.40
N LYS A 143 -13.36 7.75 -1.71
CA LYS A 143 -13.79 8.83 -2.60
C LYS A 143 -15.17 9.35 -2.18
N LEU A 144 -16.11 8.46 -1.88
CA LEU A 144 -17.45 8.80 -1.39
C LEU A 144 -17.38 9.57 -0.07
N GLN A 145 -16.61 9.10 0.91
CA GLN A 145 -16.40 9.80 2.17
C GLN A 145 -15.78 11.19 1.95
N LYS A 146 -14.80 11.33 1.05
CA LYS A 146 -14.22 12.64 0.70
C LYS A 146 -15.26 13.57 0.08
N LYS A 147 -16.08 13.08 -0.87
CA LYS A 147 -17.18 13.85 -1.47
C LYS A 147 -18.21 14.29 -0.42
N ARG A 148 -18.62 13.40 0.49
CA ARG A 148 -19.55 13.73 1.58
C ARG A 148 -18.99 14.82 2.49
N ARG A 149 -17.71 14.72 2.87
CA ARG A 149 -17.00 15.74 3.67
C ARG A 149 -16.85 17.09 2.96
N MET A 150 -16.74 17.10 1.63
CA MET A 150 -16.68 18.35 0.86
C MET A 150 -18.08 18.98 0.76
N LYS A 151 -19.12 18.17 0.51
CA LYS A 151 -20.51 18.64 0.43
C LYS A 151 -21.03 19.17 1.77
N SER A 152 -20.63 18.57 2.90
CA SER A 152 -20.97 19.08 4.24
C SER A 152 -20.23 20.38 4.61
N ARG A 153 -19.16 20.75 3.90
CA ARG A 153 -18.43 22.02 4.12
C ARG A 153 -18.93 23.16 3.23
N GLY A 154 -19.74 22.89 2.21
CA GLY A 154 -20.29 23.89 1.29
C GLY A 154 -21.61 24.52 1.72
N GLY A 155 -22.16 24.17 2.89
CA GLY A 155 -23.43 24.67 3.38
C GLY A 155 -23.28 25.72 4.49
N ARG A 156 -22.96 26.96 4.11
CA ARG A 156 -23.35 28.22 4.77
C ARG A 156 -22.67 29.39 4.03
N VAL A 157 -23.13 29.65 2.81
CA VAL A 157 -23.03 31.01 2.28
C VAL A 157 -24.24 31.74 2.84
N ARG A 158 -24.05 32.51 3.92
CA ARG A 158 -25.02 33.53 4.30
C ARG A 158 -24.99 34.56 3.18
N VAL A 159 -25.95 34.48 2.26
CA VAL A 159 -26.25 35.60 1.37
C VAL A 159 -26.91 36.65 2.24
N ALA A 160 -26.08 37.54 2.79
CA ALA A 160 -26.55 38.82 3.26
C ALA A 160 -26.65 39.75 2.05
N LYS A 161 -27.63 40.65 2.11
CA LYS A 161 -27.75 41.91 1.37
C LYS A 161 -28.50 41.86 0.04
N ASP A 162 -29.23 42.89 -0.34
CA ASP A 162 -29.64 44.14 0.32
C ASP A 162 -30.91 44.54 -0.46
N TRP A 163 -31.98 44.87 0.26
CA TRP A 163 -33.06 45.74 -0.16
C TRP A 163 -33.58 46.46 1.08
#